data_AF-B0E579-F1
#
_entry.id   AF-B0E579-F1
#
_cell.length_a   1.000
_cell.length_b   1.000
_cell.length_c   1.000
_cell.angle_alpha   90.00
_cell.angle_beta   90.00
_cell.angle_gamma   90.00
#
_symmetry.space_group_name_H-M   'P 1'
#
loop_
_entity.id
_entity.type
_entity.pdbx_description
1 polymer ?
#
loop_
_entity_poly.entity_id
_entity_poly.type
_entity_poly.pdbx_seq_one_letter_code
_entity_poly.pdbx_strand_id
1 'polypeptide(L)'
;MLDPTPENTILRCSTKNRRGDWVWADIPPQDWTLTMSRFGVDEVGVFEGRINVKRANQEFVHGYVNLTVAKVEGSQLTWSKLSHENGKTFKSVALMNRPRSYKEAVEFVKHMIKTNPTIGTFLPPSAYNRDSFADNLTNFTFCYFLSNSGTNLWAEFPENAYEDDEVWRAIVPSPHSTLGVIAS
;
A
#
# COMPACT_ATOMS: atom_id res chain seq x y z
N MET A 1 8.91 27.78 -3.80
CA MET A 1 8.36 26.89 -4.83
C MET A 1 8.92 25.51 -4.54
N LEU A 2 8.05 24.52 -4.34
CA LEU A 2 8.48 23.12 -4.24
C LEU A 2 8.90 22.65 -5.64
N ASP A 3 9.96 21.85 -5.74
CA ASP A 3 10.36 21.27 -7.02
C ASP A 3 9.20 20.40 -7.56
N PRO A 4 8.76 20.59 -8.81
CA PRO A 4 7.69 19.83 -9.42
C PRO A 4 8.18 18.43 -9.78
N THR A 5 8.38 17.60 -8.77
CA THR A 5 8.61 16.17 -8.89
C THR A 5 7.26 15.45 -8.94
N PRO A 6 7.20 14.22 -9.50
CA PRO A 6 5.98 13.42 -9.51
C PRO A 6 5.43 13.11 -8.11
N GLU A 7 6.30 13.15 -7.09
CA GLU A 7 5.97 12.97 -5.68
C GLU A 7 5.22 14.20 -5.09
N ASN A 8 5.45 15.39 -5.65
CA ASN A 8 4.88 16.66 -5.19
C ASN A 8 3.77 17.18 -6.11
N THR A 9 3.29 16.36 -7.05
CA THR A 9 2.37 16.80 -8.10
C THR A 9 1.28 15.76 -8.28
N ILE A 10 0.01 16.17 -8.18
CA ILE A 10 -1.14 15.31 -8.47
C ILE A 10 -1.69 15.72 -9.82
N LEU A 11 -1.75 14.76 -10.73
CA LEU A 11 -2.31 14.94 -12.06
C LEU A 11 -3.72 14.36 -12.08
N ARG A 12 -4.71 15.11 -12.57
CA ARG A 12 -6.09 14.66 -12.65
C ARG A 12 -6.66 14.80 -14.05
N CYS A 13 -7.46 13.83 -14.47
CA CYS A 13 -8.27 13.92 -15.68
C CYS A 13 -9.77 13.91 -15.37
N SER A 14 -10.56 14.55 -16.23
CA SER A 14 -12.01 14.43 -16.20
C SER A 14 -12.42 13.08 -16.77
N THR A 15 -13.26 12.33 -16.05
CA THR A 15 -13.84 11.07 -16.52
C THR A 15 -15.28 10.92 -16.03
N LYS A 16 -16.06 10.01 -16.62
CA LYS A 16 -17.42 9.72 -16.13
C LYS A 16 -17.40 8.57 -15.13
N ASN A 17 -18.08 8.75 -14.00
CA ASN A 17 -18.29 7.68 -13.02
C ASN A 17 -19.30 6.64 -13.55
N ARG A 18 -19.55 5.57 -12.77
CA ARG A 18 -20.52 4.51 -13.14
C ARG A 18 -21.98 4.98 -13.27
N ARG A 19 -22.30 6.18 -12.77
CA ARG A 19 -23.62 6.81 -12.85
C ARG A 19 -23.72 7.78 -14.03
N GLY A 20 -22.63 8.02 -14.75
CA GLY A 20 -22.54 8.94 -15.89
C GLY A 20 -22.15 10.38 -15.53
N ASP A 21 -21.90 10.68 -14.25
CA ASP A 21 -21.50 12.01 -13.80
C ASP A 21 -20.02 12.28 -14.10
N TRP A 22 -19.69 13.50 -14.47
CA TRP A 22 -18.31 13.94 -14.64
C TRP A 22 -17.62 14.09 -13.28
N VAL A 23 -16.48 13.43 -13.14
CA VAL A 23 -15.63 13.44 -11.94
C VAL A 23 -14.18 13.70 -12.33
N TRP A 24 -13.40 14.22 -11.39
CA TRP A 24 -11.95 14.29 -11.49
C TRP A 24 -11.33 13.02 -10.91
N ALA A 25 -10.59 12.28 -11.74
CA ALA A 25 -9.84 11.10 -11.33
C ALA A 25 -8.35 11.43 -11.23
N ASP A 26 -7.72 11.01 -10.13
CA ASP A 26 -6.27 11.14 -9.96
C ASP A 26 -5.57 10.11 -10.84
N ILE A 27 -4.53 10.56 -11.54
CA ILE A 27 -3.69 9.74 -12.40
C ILE A 27 -2.40 9.46 -11.62
N PRO A 28 -2.09 8.19 -11.34
CA PRO A 28 -0.83 7.83 -10.70
C PRO A 28 0.37 8.32 -11.53
N PRO A 29 1.46 8.82 -10.91
CA PRO A 29 2.68 9.27 -11.59
C PRO A 29 3.16 8.39 -12.74
N GLN A 30 3.17 7.07 -12.54
CA GLN A 30 3.59 6.08 -13.51
C GLN A 30 2.71 6.01 -14.77
N ASP A 31 1.46 6.43 -14.66
CA ASP A 31 0.47 6.36 -15.73
C ASP A 31 0.27 7.72 -16.41
N TRP A 32 1.01 8.76 -16.04
CA TRP A 32 0.87 10.09 -16.64
C TRP A 32 1.08 10.05 -18.14
N THR A 33 2.23 9.55 -18.59
CA THR A 33 2.56 9.48 -20.03
C THR A 33 1.56 8.63 -20.79
N LEU A 34 1.14 7.48 -20.22
CA LEU A 34 0.18 6.57 -20.85
C LEU A 34 -1.22 7.20 -20.93
N THR A 35 -1.64 7.91 -19.88
CA THR A 35 -2.97 8.51 -19.80
C THR A 35 -3.06 9.74 -20.71
N MET A 36 -2.01 10.55 -20.80
CA MET A 36 -1.90 11.66 -21.75
C MET A 36 -1.98 11.18 -23.21
N SER A 37 -1.29 10.08 -23.53
CA SER A 37 -1.23 9.54 -24.89
C SER A 37 -2.49 8.77 -25.29
N ARG A 38 -3.16 8.10 -24.35
CA ARG A 38 -4.29 7.21 -24.63
C ARG A 38 -5.65 7.90 -24.61
N PHE A 39 -5.81 8.95 -23.81
CA PHE A 39 -7.10 9.61 -23.62
C PHE A 39 -7.22 10.95 -24.35
N GLY A 40 -6.15 11.46 -24.98
CA GLY A 40 -6.18 12.75 -25.68
C GLY A 40 -6.80 13.82 -24.80
N VAL A 41 -6.31 13.92 -23.55
CA VAL A 41 -6.98 14.69 -22.52
C VAL A 41 -6.82 16.17 -22.83
N ASP A 42 -7.86 16.79 -23.39
CA ASP A 42 -7.85 18.21 -23.75
C ASP A 42 -7.58 19.12 -22.53
N GLU A 43 -7.91 18.65 -21.32
CA GLU A 43 -7.66 19.38 -20.07
C GLU A 43 -7.20 18.46 -18.92
N VAL A 44 -6.05 18.79 -18.34
CA VAL A 44 -5.45 18.07 -17.22
C VAL A 44 -5.26 19.05 -16.08
N GLY A 45 -5.81 18.73 -14.93
CA GLY A 45 -5.58 19.51 -13.72
C GLY A 45 -4.26 19.10 -13.07
N VAL A 46 -3.32 20.04 -12.96
CA VAL A 46 -2.07 19.87 -12.20
C VAL A 46 -2.25 20.55 -10.84
N PHE A 47 -2.13 19.77 -9.77
CA PHE A 47 -2.29 20.26 -8.40
C PHE A 47 -1.01 20.02 -7.61
N GLU A 48 -0.61 21.00 -6.78
CA GLU A 48 0.47 20.79 -5.81
C GLU A 48 0.08 19.68 -4.84
N GLY A 49 0.90 18.63 -4.79
CA GLY A 49 0.77 17.46 -3.95
C GLY A 49 1.10 17.78 -2.50
N ARG A 50 0.24 18.56 -1.85
CA ARG A 50 0.05 18.37 -0.42
C ARG A 50 -0.82 17.13 -0.31
N ILE A 51 -0.39 16.13 0.46
CA ILE A 51 -1.27 15.08 1.00
C ILE A 51 -2.55 15.80 1.39
N ASN A 52 -3.60 15.66 0.58
CA ASN A 52 -4.74 16.53 0.69
C ASN A 52 -5.60 15.89 1.78
N VAL A 53 -5.22 16.12 3.03
CA VAL A 53 -5.93 15.64 4.24
C VAL A 53 -7.42 16.01 4.15
N LYS A 54 -7.78 17.08 3.42
CA LYS A 54 -9.18 17.42 3.12
C LYS A 54 -9.95 16.36 2.31
N ARG A 55 -9.29 15.44 1.60
CA ARG A 55 -9.92 14.25 0.99
C ARG A 55 -10.02 13.06 1.94
N ALA A 56 -9.33 13.04 3.08
CA ALA A 56 -9.55 12.04 4.13
C ALA A 56 -10.96 12.17 4.78
N ASN A 57 -11.66 13.29 4.52
CA ASN A 57 -13.08 13.48 4.83
C ASN A 57 -14.04 12.84 3.81
N GLN A 58 -13.55 12.17 2.77
CA GLN A 58 -14.36 11.20 2.02
C GLN A 58 -14.33 9.87 2.78
N GLU A 59 -15.52 9.32 3.01
CA GLU A 59 -15.76 8.04 3.70
C GLU A 59 -14.67 7.01 3.36
N PHE A 60 -13.92 6.58 4.38
CA PHE A 60 -12.80 5.67 4.19
C PHE A 60 -13.25 4.42 3.45
N VAL A 61 -12.70 4.20 2.25
CA VAL A 61 -13.09 3.06 1.42
C VAL A 61 -12.64 1.76 2.11
N HIS A 62 -13.62 1.01 2.60
CA HIS A 62 -13.41 -0.31 3.18
C HIS A 62 -13.10 -1.36 2.10
N GLY A 63 -12.42 -2.43 2.50
CA GLY A 63 -12.10 -3.55 1.60
C GLY A 63 -10.92 -4.36 2.13
N TYR A 64 -10.39 -5.24 1.29
CA TYR A 64 -9.26 -6.08 1.63
C TYR A 64 -7.99 -5.60 0.92
N VAL A 65 -6.84 -5.71 1.58
CA VAL A 65 -5.52 -5.50 0.98
C VAL A 65 -4.71 -6.79 1.06
N ASN A 66 -3.79 -6.96 0.11
CA ASN A 66 -2.80 -8.03 0.16
C ASN A 66 -1.65 -7.59 1.06
N LEU A 67 -1.32 -8.39 2.07
CA LEU A 67 -0.18 -8.16 2.94
C LEU A 67 1.04 -8.89 2.38
N THR A 68 2.19 -8.23 2.40
CA THR A 68 3.49 -8.89 2.28
C THR A 68 4.41 -8.42 3.39
N VAL A 69 5.15 -9.37 3.95
CA VAL A 69 6.17 -9.08 4.97
C VAL A 69 7.55 -9.13 4.33
N ALA A 70 8.42 -8.22 4.74
CA ALA A 70 9.81 -8.21 4.35
C ALA A 70 10.68 -8.89 5.40
N LYS A 71 11.75 -9.52 4.93
CA LYS A 71 12.83 -10.07 5.75
C LYS A 71 14.13 -9.42 5.31
N VAL A 72 14.93 -9.00 6.30
CA VAL A 72 16.30 -8.54 6.06
C VAL A 72 17.25 -9.74 6.18
N GLU A 73 17.90 -10.11 5.08
CA GLU A 73 18.96 -11.12 5.05
C GLU A 73 20.28 -10.45 4.64
N GLY A 74 21.13 -10.15 5.64
CA GLY A 74 22.34 -9.36 5.41
C GLY A 74 22.01 -7.93 4.96
N SER A 75 22.41 -7.56 3.75
CA SER A 75 22.11 -6.26 3.13
C SER A 75 20.91 -6.27 2.19
N GLN A 76 20.22 -7.40 2.04
CA GLN A 76 19.10 -7.55 1.11
C GLN A 76 17.76 -7.61 1.84
N LEU A 77 16.78 -6.88 1.30
CA LEU A 77 15.38 -6.93 1.71
C LEU A 77 14.62 -7.86 0.75
N THR A 78 14.10 -8.97 1.27
CA THR A 78 13.31 -9.92 0.48
C THR A 78 11.86 -9.88 0.95
N TRP A 79 10.91 -9.83 0.02
CA TRP A 79 9.48 -9.80 0.31
C TRP A 79 8.83 -11.18 0.18
N SER A 80 7.85 -11.46 1.04
CA SER A 80 7.05 -12.69 0.97
C SER A 80 6.22 -12.73 -0.32
N LYS A 81 5.90 -13.95 -0.79
CA LYS A 81 5.12 -14.14 -2.02
C LYS A 81 3.69 -13.61 -1.86
N LEU A 82 3.22 -12.86 -2.86
CA LEU A 82 1.87 -12.29 -2.88
C LEU A 82 0.79 -13.27 -3.30
N SER A 83 1.13 -14.28 -4.11
CA SER A 83 0.18 -15.28 -4.62
C SER A 83 0.77 -16.67 -4.75
N HIS A 84 -0.12 -17.67 -4.69
CA HIS A 84 0.15 -18.98 -5.24
C HIS A 84 -0.20 -18.99 -6.74
N GLU A 85 0.74 -19.37 -7.60
CA GLU A 85 0.44 -19.68 -9.00
C GLU A 85 -0.19 -21.08 -9.08
N ASN A 86 -1.52 -21.14 -9.04
CA ASN A 86 -2.26 -22.34 -9.40
C ASN A 86 -2.90 -22.14 -10.77
N GLY A 87 -2.07 -22.12 -11.82
CA GLY A 87 -2.43 -22.34 -13.23
C GLY A 87 -3.38 -21.35 -13.93
N LYS A 88 -4.36 -20.73 -13.25
CA LYS A 88 -5.37 -19.84 -13.85
C LYS A 88 -5.96 -18.78 -12.89
N THR A 89 -5.69 -18.82 -11.59
CA THR A 89 -6.23 -17.83 -10.62
C THR A 89 -5.17 -17.32 -9.64
N PHE A 90 -5.03 -16.00 -9.56
CA PHE A 90 -4.25 -15.33 -8.52
C PHE A 90 -5.00 -15.49 -7.18
N LYS A 91 -4.49 -16.34 -6.30
CA LYS A 91 -4.98 -16.44 -4.92
C LYS A 91 -3.98 -15.75 -4.01
N SER A 92 -4.40 -14.62 -3.44
CA SER A 92 -3.58 -13.90 -2.47
C SER A 92 -3.27 -14.79 -1.27
N VAL A 93 -2.01 -14.75 -0.85
CA VAL A 93 -1.51 -15.59 0.25
C VAL A 93 -1.90 -15.01 1.60
N ALA A 94 -2.00 -13.69 1.71
CA ALA A 94 -2.25 -12.98 2.95
C ALA A 94 -3.19 -11.80 2.69
N LEU A 95 -4.49 -12.03 2.87
CA LEU A 95 -5.51 -10.99 2.79
C LEU A 95 -5.82 -10.48 4.20
N MET A 96 -5.89 -9.16 4.35
CA MET A 96 -6.35 -8.52 5.57
C MET A 96 -7.35 -7.41 5.24
N ASN A 97 -8.19 -7.06 6.21
CA ASN A 97 -8.99 -5.85 6.11
C ASN A 97 -8.06 -4.64 5.96
N ARG A 98 -8.43 -3.70 5.09
CA ARG A 98 -7.71 -2.43 4.93
C ARG A 98 -7.71 -1.71 6.29
N PRO A 99 -6.55 -1.55 6.94
CA PRO A 99 -6.48 -1.01 8.28
C PRO A 99 -6.74 0.50 8.28
N ARG A 100 -7.47 0.98 9.29
CA ARG A 100 -7.86 2.39 9.45
C ARG A 100 -6.85 3.21 10.25
N SER A 101 -5.92 2.54 10.91
CA SER A 101 -4.85 3.14 11.71
C SER A 101 -3.63 2.25 11.73
N TYR A 102 -2.50 2.83 12.13
CA TYR A 102 -1.26 2.11 12.40
C TYR A 102 -1.45 0.99 13.41
N LYS A 103 -2.15 1.25 14.52
CA LYS A 103 -2.43 0.26 15.56
C LYS A 103 -3.18 -0.96 15.03
N GLU A 104 -4.24 -0.72 14.25
CA GLU A 104 -5.03 -1.79 13.63
C GLU A 104 -4.17 -2.63 12.66
N ALA A 105 -3.28 -1.97 11.91
CA ALA A 105 -2.35 -2.64 11.01
C ALA A 105 -1.36 -3.53 11.76
N VAL A 106 -0.76 -3.05 12.86
CA VAL A 106 0.16 -3.84 13.70
C VAL A 106 -0.53 -5.08 14.28
N GLU A 107 -1.74 -4.92 14.81
CA GLU A 107 -2.53 -6.03 15.36
C GLU A 107 -2.80 -7.09 14.28
N PHE A 108 -3.17 -6.67 13.08
CA PHE A 108 -3.36 -7.59 11.95
C PHE A 108 -2.08 -8.27 11.51
N VAL A 109 -0.95 -7.55 11.41
CA VAL A 109 0.33 -8.15 11.04
C VAL A 109 0.75 -9.20 12.07
N LYS A 110 0.67 -8.89 13.38
CA LYS A 110 0.95 -9.87 14.45
C LYS A 110 0.03 -11.08 14.33
N HIS A 111 -1.27 -10.87 14.14
CA HIS A 111 -2.22 -11.97 13.95
C HIS A 111 -1.86 -12.85 12.74
N MET A 112 -1.53 -12.25 11.59
CA MET A 112 -1.14 -12.97 10.38
C MET A 112 0.16 -13.77 10.56
N ILE A 113 1.14 -13.23 11.29
CA ILE A 113 2.38 -13.95 11.64
C ILE A 113 2.09 -15.15 12.54
N LYS A 114 1.06 -15.11 13.38
CA LYS A 114 0.63 -16.25 14.22
C LYS A 114 -0.12 -17.31 13.41
N THR A 115 -1.05 -16.89 12.54
CA THR A 115 -2.04 -17.81 11.94
C THR A 115 -1.72 -18.25 10.52
N ASN A 116 -0.99 -17.46 9.72
CA ASN A 116 -0.75 -17.73 8.30
C ASN A 116 0.64 -18.36 8.08
N PRO A 117 0.77 -19.66 7.73
CA PRO A 117 2.06 -20.33 7.62
C PRO A 117 3.02 -19.66 6.65
N THR A 118 2.54 -19.13 5.52
CA THR A 118 3.44 -18.52 4.52
C THR A 118 4.08 -17.23 5.02
N ILE A 119 3.35 -16.42 5.78
CA ILE A 119 3.90 -15.21 6.41
C ILE A 119 4.78 -15.60 7.61
N GLY A 120 4.30 -16.51 8.46
CA GLY A 120 5.00 -16.86 9.69
C GLY A 120 6.31 -17.64 9.49
N THR A 121 6.43 -18.46 8.44
CA THR A 121 7.67 -19.17 8.12
C THR A 121 8.64 -18.36 7.27
N PHE A 122 8.18 -17.26 6.66
CA PHE A 122 9.05 -16.35 5.92
C PHE A 122 9.98 -15.57 6.87
N LEU A 123 9.51 -15.27 8.08
CA LEU A 123 10.28 -14.62 9.13
C LEU A 123 11.26 -15.61 9.80
N PRO A 124 12.39 -15.14 10.37
CA PRO A 124 13.52 -16.01 10.68
C PRO A 124 13.22 -17.15 11.67
N PRO A 125 13.99 -18.26 11.60
CA PRO A 125 13.66 -19.54 12.24
C PRO A 125 13.83 -19.60 13.77
N SER A 126 14.16 -18.49 14.44
CA SER A 126 14.30 -18.49 15.91
C SER A 126 12.97 -18.67 16.64
N ALA A 127 11.84 -18.58 15.93
CA ALA A 127 10.50 -18.78 16.44
C ALA A 127 10.11 -20.26 16.48
N TYR A 128 10.67 -21.05 17.40
CA TYR A 128 10.03 -22.31 17.82
C TYR A 128 8.59 -22.07 18.34
N ASN A 129 8.28 -20.83 18.70
CA ASN A 129 6.94 -20.34 19.02
C ASN A 129 6.64 -19.03 18.24
N ARG A 130 5.76 -19.13 17.24
CA ARG A 130 5.31 -17.99 16.40
C ARG A 130 4.57 -16.92 17.19
N ASP A 131 3.88 -17.30 18.26
CA ASP A 131 3.13 -16.37 19.09
C ASP A 131 4.09 -15.46 19.86
N SER A 132 5.06 -16.05 20.54
CA SER A 132 6.09 -15.29 21.27
C SER A 132 6.90 -14.39 20.34
N PHE A 133 7.23 -14.87 19.13
CA PHE A 133 7.92 -14.05 18.15
C PHE A 133 7.07 -12.84 17.72
N ALA A 134 5.82 -13.05 17.32
CA ALA A 134 4.92 -11.97 16.92
C ALA A 134 4.67 -10.96 18.04
N ASP A 135 4.59 -11.41 19.29
CA ASP A 135 4.39 -10.54 20.45
C ASP A 135 5.62 -9.67 20.74
N ASN A 136 6.82 -10.20 20.52
CA ASN A 136 8.09 -9.50 20.72
C ASN A 136 8.44 -8.50 19.60
N LEU A 137 7.74 -8.52 18.45
CA LEU A 137 7.94 -7.51 17.41
C LEU A 137 7.52 -6.13 17.92
N THR A 138 8.41 -5.16 17.78
CA THR A 138 8.21 -3.80 18.30
C THR A 138 8.25 -2.74 17.19
N ASN A 139 9.00 -3.01 16.12
CA ASN A 139 9.18 -2.05 15.03
C ASN A 139 8.45 -2.53 13.79
N PHE A 140 7.60 -1.66 13.24
CA PHE A 140 6.82 -1.92 12.03
C PHE A 140 6.97 -0.73 11.09
N THR A 141 7.66 -0.93 9.97
CA THR A 141 7.75 0.07 8.90
C THR A 141 6.82 -0.35 7.78
N PHE A 142 5.77 0.44 7.55
CA PHE A 142 4.80 0.16 6.51
C PHE A 142 5.23 0.78 5.20
N CYS A 143 5.00 0.06 4.11
CA CYS A 143 5.38 0.45 2.77
C CYS A 143 4.22 0.28 1.80
N TYR A 144 4.12 1.17 0.82
CA TYR A 144 3.25 0.99 -0.34
C TYR A 144 4.06 0.73 -1.60
N PHE A 145 3.44 0.02 -2.53
CA PHE A 145 4.07 -0.42 -3.76
C PHE A 145 4.02 0.67 -4.84
N LEU A 146 5.16 0.97 -5.47
CA LEU A 146 5.30 2.11 -6.40
C LEU A 146 5.14 1.75 -7.89
N SER A 147 5.26 0.49 -8.34
CA SER A 147 5.16 0.19 -9.79
C SER A 147 4.94 -1.28 -10.18
N ASN A 148 4.07 -1.52 -11.15
CA ASN A 148 3.59 -2.84 -11.61
C ASN A 148 4.57 -3.63 -12.51
N SER A 149 5.77 -3.12 -12.82
CA SER A 149 6.74 -3.83 -13.69
C SER A 149 7.73 -4.72 -12.93
N GLY A 150 7.67 -4.74 -11.59
CA GLY A 150 8.41 -5.66 -10.73
C GLY A 150 8.15 -5.37 -9.25
N THR A 151 8.14 -6.39 -8.39
CA THR A 151 7.85 -6.29 -6.93
C THR A 151 8.92 -5.55 -6.11
N ASN A 152 9.73 -4.71 -6.74
CA ASN A 152 11.03 -4.30 -6.21
C ASN A 152 11.08 -2.86 -5.71
N LEU A 153 10.07 -2.03 -6.02
CA LEU A 153 10.04 -0.62 -5.63
C LEU A 153 8.93 -0.38 -4.60
N TRP A 154 9.38 -0.09 -3.38
CA TRP A 154 8.55 0.18 -2.21
C TRP A 154 8.89 1.56 -1.67
N ALA A 155 7.88 2.31 -1.25
CA ALA A 155 8.05 3.55 -0.50
C ALA A 155 7.53 3.36 0.92
N GLU A 156 8.31 3.81 1.90
CA GLU A 156 7.89 3.85 3.29
C GLU A 156 6.77 4.88 3.49
N PHE A 157 5.92 4.62 4.47
CA PHE A 157 4.94 5.59 4.93
C PHE A 157 5.67 6.75 5.62
N PRO A 158 5.24 8.00 5.42
CA PRO A 158 5.79 9.13 6.14
C PRO A 158 5.55 9.01 7.65
N GLU A 159 6.46 9.55 8.45
CA GLU A 159 6.46 9.42 9.92
C GLU A 159 5.14 9.89 10.57
N ASN A 160 4.51 10.93 10.03
CA ASN A 160 3.26 11.45 10.55
C ASN A 160 2.07 10.46 10.39
N ALA A 161 2.14 9.49 9.48
CA ALA A 161 1.09 8.49 9.31
C ALA A 161 1.00 7.49 10.48
N TYR A 162 2.06 7.37 11.28
CA TYR A 162 2.08 6.48 12.44
C TYR A 162 1.39 7.09 13.66
N GLU A 163 1.15 8.40 13.64
CA GLU A 163 0.52 9.17 14.72
C GLU A 163 -0.86 9.74 14.31
N ASP A 164 -1.06 9.99 13.02
CA ASP A 164 -2.28 10.58 12.47
C ASP A 164 -3.05 9.58 11.60
N ASP A 165 -4.18 9.11 12.11
CA ASP A 165 -5.04 8.17 11.41
C ASP A 165 -5.63 8.74 10.11
N GLU A 166 -5.79 10.06 9.96
CA GLU A 166 -6.24 10.65 8.71
C GLU A 166 -5.17 10.54 7.63
N VAL A 167 -3.91 10.81 7.99
CA VAL A 167 -2.77 10.62 7.09
C VAL A 167 -2.63 9.14 6.74
N TRP A 168 -2.72 8.24 7.73
CA TRP A 168 -2.74 6.80 7.49
C TRP A 168 -3.79 6.40 6.45
N ARG A 169 -5.04 6.83 6.65
CA ARG A 169 -6.16 6.50 5.75
C ARG A 169 -6.00 7.07 4.34
N ALA A 170 -5.29 8.18 4.21
CA ALA A 170 -5.01 8.82 2.92
C ALA A 170 -3.97 8.06 2.09
N ILE A 171 -3.02 7.38 2.74
CA ILE A 171 -1.89 6.73 2.06
C ILE A 171 -1.99 5.20 2.02
N VAL A 172 -2.74 4.60 2.95
CA VAL A 172 -2.85 3.14 3.00
C VAL A 172 -3.45 2.64 1.68
N PRO A 173 -2.84 1.61 1.05
CA PRO A 173 -3.24 1.17 -0.28
C PRO A 173 -4.73 0.90 -0.41
N SER A 174 -5.26 1.22 -1.59
CA SER A 174 -6.66 0.95 -1.94
C SER A 174 -6.99 -0.55 -1.88
N PRO A 175 -8.26 -0.93 -1.76
CA PRO A 175 -8.66 -2.33 -1.82
C PRO A 175 -8.07 -3.06 -3.03
N HIS A 176 -7.72 -4.33 -2.84
CA HIS A 176 -7.04 -5.22 -3.78
C HIS A 176 -5.58 -4.85 -4.13
N SER A 177 -5.06 -3.75 -3.58
CA SER A 177 -3.64 -3.39 -3.68
C SER A 177 -2.82 -4.09 -2.61
N THR A 178 -1.51 -3.87 -2.62
CA THR A 178 -0.56 -4.53 -1.72
C THR A 178 -0.03 -3.56 -0.67
N LEU A 179 -0.10 -3.96 0.60
CA LEU A 179 0.53 -3.32 1.75
C LEU A 179 1.78 -4.13 2.14
N GLY A 180 2.92 -3.48 2.15
CA GLY A 180 4.19 -4.06 2.61
C GLY A 180 4.44 -3.68 4.06
N VAL A 181 5.07 -4.58 4.82
CA VAL A 181 5.58 -4.28 6.16
C VAL A 181 6.96 -4.91 6.38
N ILE A 182 7.86 -4.13 6.95
CA ILE A 182 9.12 -4.59 7.51
C ILE A 182 8.91 -4.68 9.03
N ALA A 183 9.05 -5.87 9.60
CA ALA A 183 8.80 -6.10 11.02
C ALA A 183 10.07 -6.64 11.72
N SER A 184 10.45 -6.02 12.84
CA SER A 184 11.60 -6.41 13.66
C SER A 184 11.38 -6.25 15.17
#